data_AF-A0A109UWV1-F1
#
_entry.id   AF-A0A109UWV1-F1
#
_cell.length_a   1.000
_cell.length_b   1.000
_cell.length_c   1.000
_cell.angle_alpha   90.00
_cell.angle_beta   90.00
_cell.angle_gamma   90.00
#
_symmetry.space_group_name_H-M   'P 1'
#
loop_
_entity.id
_entity.type
_entity.pdbx_description
1 polymer ?
#
loop_
_entity_poly.entity_id
_entity_poly.type
_entity_poly.pdbx_seq_one_letter_code
_entity_poly.pdbx_strand_id
1 'polypeptide(L)'
;MLCTLCRRPSRVWYCSHCVNTSPNLILRYKLELCQVHEDLNKIKDTVSTTLESAIGKKEGILGKHMDRLQQLQLKRHNTRMARRVREMGQYLERKSERRDELKAMLAEPPSSATRPDISDSCQEYIEVKQKYDQLQNVVRANSSLKFRELCQWFAITESRDNKHFPYSIRFIPMCNIRHWHETETSRHSLQHMWEFVALAGQVLLVDIPYTSPYNPHSDDPKVTISHLIINMLLILTKLKLVSDPPELNSLLSTYDVDSILYSLCSKQCLRGAKGSLPLSYRTVHKLVLNIEHASGPITSPQSSTDAKANWTLLK
;
A
#
# COMPACT_ATOMS: atom_id res chain seq x y z
N MET A 1 13.82 76.00 -1.67
CA MET A 1 14.72 76.45 -0.59
C MET A 1 16.01 75.65 -0.67
N LEU A 2 17.16 76.20 -0.27
CA LEU A 2 18.42 75.46 -0.26
C LEU A 2 18.64 74.87 1.13
N CYS A 3 19.04 73.60 1.22
CA CYS A 3 19.37 73.00 2.51
C CYS A 3 20.54 73.74 3.17
N THR A 4 20.45 74.04 4.45
CA THR A 4 21.47 74.81 5.19
C THR A 4 22.81 74.08 5.34
N LEU A 5 22.83 72.75 5.19
CA LEU A 5 24.01 71.90 5.36
C LEU A 5 24.66 71.52 4.02
N CYS A 6 23.88 70.98 3.07
CA CYS A 6 24.40 70.50 1.78
C CYS A 6 24.21 71.50 0.62
N ARG A 7 23.49 72.61 0.85
CA ARG A 7 23.05 73.60 -0.16
C ARG A 7 22.37 73.02 -1.40
N ARG A 8 21.91 71.77 -1.37
CA ARG A 8 21.11 71.18 -2.45
C ARG A 8 19.67 71.73 -2.42
N PRO A 9 19.04 71.93 -3.58
CA PRO A 9 17.65 72.37 -3.65
C PRO A 9 16.74 71.30 -3.04
N SER A 10 15.99 71.68 -2.02
CA SER A 10 15.02 70.82 -1.34
C SER A 10 13.73 71.60 -1.09
N ARG A 11 12.61 70.87 -1.08
CA ARG A 11 11.31 71.42 -0.66
C ARG A 11 11.21 71.53 0.87
N VAL A 12 12.13 70.91 1.61
CA VAL A 12 12.18 70.85 3.07
C VAL A 12 13.53 71.41 3.56
N TRP A 13 13.58 71.94 4.79
CA TRP A 13 14.78 72.58 5.37
C TRP A 13 16.03 71.67 5.36
N TYR A 14 15.84 70.35 5.36
CA TYR A 14 16.90 69.35 5.27
C TYR A 14 16.79 68.55 3.96
N CYS A 15 17.93 68.22 3.35
CA CYS A 15 17.99 67.29 2.20
C CYS A 15 18.01 65.84 2.71
N SER A 16 17.46 64.88 1.94
CA SER A 16 17.45 63.44 2.31
C SER A 16 18.85 62.90 2.66
N HIS A 17 19.87 63.41 1.96
CA HIS A 17 21.26 63.10 2.26
C HIS A 17 21.69 63.61 3.65
N CYS A 18 21.36 64.86 4.01
CA CYS A 18 21.68 65.43 5.32
C CYS A 18 20.88 64.83 6.47
N VAL A 19 19.64 64.41 6.23
CA VAL A 19 18.87 63.62 7.20
C VAL A 19 19.61 62.32 7.48
N ASN A 20 20.03 61.61 6.42
CA ASN A 20 20.75 60.34 6.53
C ASN A 20 22.16 60.45 7.11
N THR A 21 22.85 61.58 6.92
CA THR A 21 24.22 61.77 7.42
C THR A 21 24.30 62.48 8.77
N SER A 22 23.21 63.08 9.28
CA SER A 22 23.21 63.73 10.60
C SER A 22 22.76 62.73 11.67
N PRO A 23 23.68 62.19 12.48
CA PRO A 23 23.34 61.18 13.47
C PRO A 23 22.33 61.71 14.48
N ASN A 24 22.40 62.99 14.84
CA ASN A 24 21.57 63.57 15.89
C ASN A 24 20.07 63.59 15.56
N LEU A 25 19.69 63.68 14.28
CA LEU A 25 18.28 63.68 13.87
C LEU A 25 17.74 62.26 13.75
N ILE A 26 18.48 61.34 13.14
CA ILE A 26 18.04 59.95 12.95
C ILE A 26 18.11 59.13 14.24
N LEU A 27 19.15 59.33 15.04
CA LEU A 27 19.38 58.52 16.24
C LEU A 27 18.25 58.68 17.25
N ARG A 28 17.70 59.90 17.39
CA ARG A 28 16.53 60.14 18.23
C ARG A 28 15.31 59.34 17.78
N TYR A 29 14.91 59.45 16.51
CA TYR A 29 13.77 58.70 16.00
C TYR A 29 14.00 57.19 15.98
N LYS A 30 15.24 56.74 15.79
CA LYS A 30 15.61 55.33 15.86
C LYS A 30 15.50 54.79 17.30
N LEU A 31 15.92 55.56 18.30
CA LEU A 31 15.74 55.22 19.71
C LEU A 31 14.25 55.19 20.11
N GLU A 32 13.47 56.17 19.67
CA GLU A 32 12.01 56.20 19.88
C GLU A 32 11.34 54.97 19.24
N LEU A 33 11.74 54.58 18.02
CA LEU A 33 11.26 53.36 17.36
C LEU A 33 11.69 52.09 18.10
N CYS A 34 12.91 52.02 18.62
CA CYS A 34 13.37 50.89 19.42
C CYS A 34 12.53 50.75 20.70
N GLN A 35 12.21 51.86 21.39
CA GLN A 35 11.35 51.85 22.58
C GLN A 35 9.94 51.34 22.25
N VAL A 36 9.34 51.85 21.17
CA VAL A 36 8.01 51.37 20.71
C VAL A 36 8.04 49.88 20.38
N HIS A 37 9.12 49.39 19.76
CA HIS A 37 9.27 47.98 19.43
C HIS A 37 9.42 47.11 20.68
N GLU A 38 10.18 47.56 21.67
CA GLU A 38 10.30 46.88 22.96
C GLU A 38 8.95 46.82 23.70
N ASP A 39 8.18 47.90 23.71
CA ASP A 39 6.88 47.93 24.37
C ASP A 39 5.84 47.07 23.66
N LEU A 40 5.86 47.03 22.31
CA LEU A 40 5.04 46.10 21.54
C LEU A 40 5.38 44.63 21.86
N ASN A 41 6.67 44.31 22.01
CA ASN A 41 7.08 42.96 22.37
C ASN A 41 6.64 42.59 23.80
N LYS A 42 6.74 43.51 24.77
CA LYS A 42 6.22 43.28 26.13
C LYS A 42 4.71 43.05 26.14
N ILE A 43 3.95 43.84 25.38
CA ILE A 43 2.50 43.65 25.26
C ILE A 43 2.19 42.30 24.61
N LYS A 44 2.93 41.93 23.56
CA LYS A 44 2.78 40.61 22.92
C LYS A 44 3.05 39.47 23.90
N ASP A 45 4.09 39.57 24.72
CA ASP A 45 4.46 38.54 25.69
C ASP A 45 3.44 38.44 26.85
N THR A 46 2.89 39.56 27.30
CA THR A 46 1.79 39.55 28.30
C THR A 46 0.50 38.96 27.74
N VAL A 47 0.20 39.21 26.46
CA VAL A 47 -0.95 38.61 25.78
C VAL A 47 -0.73 37.11 25.55
N SER A 48 0.46 36.68 25.12
CA SER A 48 0.75 35.26 24.92
C SER A 48 0.68 34.49 26.24
N THR A 49 1.29 35.01 27.30
CA THR A 49 1.28 34.37 28.63
C THR A 49 -0.14 34.29 29.22
N THR A 50 -0.98 35.32 29.06
CA THR A 50 -2.38 35.27 29.50
C THR A 50 -3.22 34.28 28.69
N LEU A 51 -2.99 34.17 27.38
CA LEU A 51 -3.65 33.17 26.54
C LEU A 51 -3.19 31.74 26.87
N GLU A 52 -1.89 31.51 27.04
CA GLU A 52 -1.34 30.21 27.44
C GLU A 52 -1.84 29.79 28.82
N SER A 53 -1.94 30.74 29.76
CA SER A 53 -2.50 30.50 31.09
C SER A 53 -4.00 30.18 31.03
N ALA A 54 -4.76 30.88 30.18
CA ALA A 54 -6.19 30.63 29.98
C ALA A 54 -6.48 29.30 29.26
N ILE A 55 -5.60 28.87 28.35
CA ILE A 55 -5.74 27.60 27.61
C ILE A 55 -5.25 26.41 28.46
N GLY A 56 -4.13 26.55 29.16
CA GLY A 56 -3.50 25.49 29.93
C GLY A 56 -4.09 25.30 31.33
N LYS A 57 -4.07 26.36 32.15
CA LYS A 57 -4.50 26.30 33.56
C LYS A 57 -5.97 26.65 33.77
N LYS A 58 -6.64 27.17 32.73
CA LYS A 58 -8.07 27.57 32.75
C LYS A 58 -8.40 28.60 33.82
N GLU A 59 -7.41 29.41 34.20
CA GLU A 59 -7.55 30.46 35.20
C GLU A 59 -8.13 31.74 34.58
N GLY A 60 -8.82 32.55 35.41
CA GLY A 60 -9.46 33.79 34.97
C GLY A 60 -10.82 33.64 34.28
N ILE A 61 -11.39 34.77 33.85
CA ILE A 61 -12.74 34.82 33.22
C ILE A 61 -12.73 34.05 31.89
N LEU A 62 -11.69 34.21 31.07
CA LEU A 62 -11.55 33.55 29.78
C LEU A 62 -11.45 32.02 29.91
N GLY A 63 -10.69 31.52 30.88
CA GLY A 63 -10.59 30.08 31.17
C GLY A 63 -11.95 29.47 31.52
N LYS A 64 -12.75 30.14 32.36
CA LYS A 64 -14.12 29.71 32.71
C LYS A 64 -15.05 29.68 31.50
N HIS A 65 -14.92 30.65 30.57
CA HIS A 65 -15.71 30.64 29.33
C HIS A 65 -15.30 29.51 28.39
N MET A 66 -13.99 29.22 28.27
CA MET A 66 -13.48 28.10 27.48
C MET A 66 -13.93 26.74 28.04
N ASP A 67 -13.91 26.58 29.37
CA ASP A 67 -14.45 25.39 30.03
C ASP A 67 -15.95 25.20 29.78
N ARG A 68 -16.72 26.28 29.88
CA ARG A 68 -18.15 26.24 29.59
C ARG A 68 -18.41 25.86 28.13
N LEU A 69 -17.62 26.36 27.18
CA LEU A 69 -17.70 25.96 25.78
C LEU A 69 -17.37 24.48 25.58
N GLN A 70 -16.31 23.98 26.23
CA GLN A 70 -15.94 22.57 26.18
C GLN A 70 -17.05 21.67 26.74
N GLN A 71 -17.65 22.04 27.87
CA GLN A 71 -18.78 21.33 28.45
C GLN A 71 -20.01 21.33 27.52
N LEU A 72 -20.31 22.46 26.87
CA LEU A 72 -21.41 22.55 25.91
C LEU A 72 -21.16 21.69 24.66
N GLN A 73 -19.93 21.64 24.16
CA GLN A 73 -19.54 20.77 23.06
C GLN A 73 -19.69 19.29 23.42
N LEU A 74 -19.21 18.89 24.60
CA LEU A 74 -19.38 17.53 25.12
C LEU A 74 -20.85 17.18 25.31
N LYS A 75 -21.66 18.09 25.85
CA LYS A 75 -23.12 17.90 25.99
C LYS A 75 -23.80 17.70 24.63
N ARG A 76 -23.44 18.49 23.61
CA ARG A 76 -23.94 18.32 22.23
C ARG A 76 -23.50 16.99 21.61
N HIS A 77 -22.27 16.56 21.89
CA HIS A 77 -21.78 15.28 21.41
C HIS A 77 -22.55 14.12 22.05
N ASN A 78 -22.74 14.15 23.37
CA ASN A 78 -23.47 13.13 24.11
C ASN A 78 -24.94 13.06 23.69
N THR A 79 -25.61 14.19 23.45
CA THR A 79 -27.01 14.16 22.95
C THR A 79 -27.10 13.55 21.55
N ARG A 80 -26.11 13.82 20.68
CA ARG A 80 -26.03 13.19 19.36
C ARG A 80 -25.80 11.68 19.46
N MET A 81 -24.90 11.23 20.34
CA MET A 81 -24.66 9.80 20.57
C MET A 81 -25.89 9.10 21.13
N ALA A 82 -26.53 9.69 22.16
CA ALA A 82 -27.76 9.15 22.75
C ALA A 82 -28.88 9.01 21.70
N ARG A 83 -29.00 9.96 20.77
CA ARG A 83 -29.95 9.86 19.65
C ARG A 83 -29.63 8.67 18.75
N ARG A 84 -28.37 8.50 18.33
CA ARG A 84 -27.96 7.36 17.49
C ARG A 84 -28.20 6.01 18.17
N VAL A 85 -27.92 5.93 19.47
CA VAL A 85 -28.18 4.72 20.26
C VAL A 85 -29.67 4.39 20.27
N ARG A 86 -30.55 5.39 20.45
CA ARG A 86 -32.00 5.19 20.38
C ARG A 86 -32.46 4.75 18.98
N GLU A 87 -31.95 5.37 17.92
CA GLU A 87 -32.26 5.00 16.54
C GLU A 87 -31.85 3.54 16.24
N MET A 88 -30.67 3.13 16.70
CA MET A 88 -30.20 1.75 16.57
C MET A 88 -31.04 0.78 17.41
N GLY A 89 -31.43 1.17 18.62
CA GLY A 89 -32.32 0.38 19.48
C GLY A 89 -33.65 0.09 18.80
N GLN A 90 -34.32 1.12 18.27
CA GLN A 90 -35.57 0.96 17.51
C GLN A 90 -35.40 0.07 16.27
N TYR A 91 -34.27 0.17 15.57
CA TYR A 91 -33.98 -0.69 14.43
C TYR A 91 -33.85 -2.17 14.86
N LEU A 92 -33.17 -2.43 15.96
CA LEU A 92 -33.00 -3.78 16.50
C LEU A 92 -34.34 -4.36 16.99
N GLU A 93 -35.17 -3.57 17.65
CA GLU A 93 -36.52 -3.96 18.09
C GLU A 93 -37.39 -4.37 16.90
N ARG A 94 -37.50 -3.52 15.86
CA ARG A 94 -38.23 -3.87 14.63
C ARG A 94 -37.69 -5.13 13.96
N LYS A 95 -36.37 -5.32 13.97
CA LYS A 95 -35.74 -6.51 13.40
C LYS A 95 -36.05 -7.76 14.24
N SER A 96 -36.15 -7.64 15.56
CA SER A 96 -36.58 -8.74 16.43
C SER A 96 -38.06 -9.07 16.25
N GLU A 97 -38.94 -8.08 16.18
CA GLU A 97 -40.36 -8.26 15.90
C GLU A 97 -40.55 -8.98 14.57
N ARG A 98 -39.87 -8.53 13.52
CA ARG A 98 -39.93 -9.18 12.21
C ARG A 98 -39.44 -10.62 12.23
N ARG A 99 -38.38 -10.90 12.99
CA ARG A 99 -37.88 -12.28 13.17
C ARG A 99 -38.93 -13.13 13.88
N ASP A 100 -39.59 -12.59 14.89
CA ASP A 100 -40.56 -13.32 15.69
C ASP A 100 -41.89 -13.53 14.92
N GLU A 101 -42.32 -12.57 14.11
CA GLU A 101 -43.38 -12.73 13.10
C GLU A 101 -43.05 -13.85 12.11
N LEU A 102 -41.85 -13.83 11.51
CA LEU A 102 -41.44 -14.87 10.55
C LEU A 102 -41.36 -16.25 11.22
N LYS A 103 -40.93 -16.32 12.49
CA LYS A 103 -40.96 -17.55 13.27
C LYS A 103 -42.39 -18.03 13.52
N ALA A 104 -43.32 -17.13 13.83
CA ALA A 104 -44.74 -17.47 14.00
C ALA A 104 -45.34 -17.99 12.69
N MET A 105 -45.06 -17.33 11.55
CA MET A 105 -45.50 -17.78 10.22
C MET A 105 -44.91 -19.14 9.82
N LEU A 106 -43.70 -19.48 10.30
CA LEU A 106 -43.11 -20.81 10.09
C LEU A 106 -43.65 -21.85 11.06
N ALA A 107 -44.06 -21.44 12.26
CA ALA A 107 -44.62 -22.31 13.29
C ALA A 107 -46.10 -22.63 13.06
N GLU A 108 -46.83 -21.80 12.32
CA GLU A 108 -48.15 -22.09 11.76
C GLU A 108 -47.99 -22.79 10.40
N PRO A 109 -47.97 -24.13 10.31
CA PRO A 109 -48.08 -24.79 9.03
C PRO A 109 -49.42 -24.41 8.39
N PRO A 110 -49.46 -24.02 7.10
CA PRO A 110 -50.70 -23.64 6.45
C PRO A 110 -51.66 -24.84 6.43
N SER A 111 -52.74 -24.75 7.21
CA SER A 111 -53.79 -25.79 7.31
C SER A 111 -54.63 -25.95 6.04
N SER A 112 -54.35 -25.21 4.97
CA SER A 112 -55.15 -25.23 3.74
C SER A 112 -54.41 -24.78 2.47
N ALA A 113 -53.08 -24.93 2.40
CA ALA A 113 -52.38 -24.76 1.14
C ALA A 113 -52.11 -26.13 0.52
N THR A 114 -52.90 -26.48 -0.50
CA THR A 114 -52.48 -27.44 -1.53
C THR A 114 -51.04 -27.12 -1.89
N ARG A 115 -50.12 -28.04 -1.59
CA ARG A 115 -48.69 -27.89 -1.91
C ARG A 115 -48.59 -27.44 -3.37
N PRO A 116 -48.03 -26.27 -3.70
CA PRO A 116 -47.56 -26.06 -5.05
C PRO A 116 -46.48 -27.13 -5.30
N ASP A 117 -46.37 -27.64 -6.52
CA ASP A 117 -45.36 -28.61 -6.96
C ASP A 117 -43.94 -28.06 -6.75
N ILE A 118 -43.45 -28.10 -5.51
CA ILE A 118 -42.06 -27.80 -5.14
C ILE A 118 -41.13 -28.88 -5.74
N SER A 119 -41.69 -30.02 -6.16
CA SER A 119 -41.00 -31.10 -6.87
C SER A 119 -40.34 -30.61 -8.16
N ASP A 120 -41.08 -29.92 -9.03
CA ASP A 120 -40.60 -29.57 -10.37
C ASP A 120 -39.54 -28.46 -10.33
N SER A 121 -39.73 -27.42 -9.50
CA SER A 121 -38.70 -26.37 -9.35
C SER A 121 -37.42 -26.87 -8.68
N CYS A 122 -37.51 -27.88 -7.80
CA CYS A 122 -36.32 -28.50 -7.21
C CYS A 122 -35.58 -29.36 -8.25
N GLN A 123 -36.31 -30.10 -9.08
CA GLN A 123 -35.77 -30.90 -10.17
C GLN A 123 -35.06 -30.01 -11.21
N GLU A 124 -35.71 -28.92 -11.65
CA GLU A 124 -35.11 -27.94 -12.57
C GLU A 124 -33.82 -27.32 -12.01
N TYR A 125 -33.82 -26.96 -10.72
CA TYR A 125 -32.62 -26.44 -10.07
C TYR A 125 -31.48 -27.49 -10.02
N ILE A 126 -31.81 -28.75 -9.74
CA ILE A 126 -30.83 -29.85 -9.74
C ILE A 126 -30.27 -30.06 -11.15
N GLU A 127 -31.10 -30.04 -12.19
CA GLU A 127 -30.67 -30.18 -13.58
C GLU A 127 -29.78 -29.01 -14.03
N VAL A 128 -30.15 -27.78 -13.69
CA VAL A 128 -29.34 -26.58 -13.98
C VAL A 128 -28.00 -26.66 -13.26
N LYS A 129 -27.99 -27.11 -12.00
CA LYS A 129 -26.76 -27.31 -11.23
C LYS A 129 -25.87 -28.38 -11.87
N GLN A 130 -26.44 -29.51 -12.30
CA GLN A 130 -25.69 -30.56 -12.99
C GLN A 130 -25.11 -30.07 -14.31
N LYS A 131 -25.87 -29.33 -15.12
CA LYS A 131 -25.39 -28.70 -16.35
C LYS A 131 -24.27 -27.70 -16.07
N TYR A 132 -24.40 -26.90 -15.02
CA TYR A 132 -23.36 -25.98 -14.57
C TYR A 132 -22.08 -26.71 -14.16
N ASP A 133 -22.19 -27.79 -13.38
CA ASP A 133 -21.04 -28.59 -12.95
C ASP A 133 -20.34 -29.27 -14.14
N GLN A 134 -21.11 -29.77 -15.12
CA GLN A 134 -20.59 -30.31 -16.38
C GLN A 134 -19.83 -29.25 -17.18
N LEU A 135 -20.43 -28.06 -17.37
CA LEU A 135 -19.78 -26.94 -18.04
C LEU A 135 -18.51 -26.51 -17.28
N GLN A 136 -18.56 -26.47 -15.96
CA GLN A 136 -17.41 -26.13 -15.14
C GLN A 136 -16.27 -27.14 -15.32
N ASN A 137 -16.58 -28.43 -15.42
CA ASN A 137 -15.59 -29.47 -15.67
C ASN A 137 -14.97 -29.36 -17.08
N VAL A 138 -15.78 -29.10 -18.11
CA VAL A 138 -15.29 -28.88 -19.48
C VAL A 138 -14.40 -27.65 -19.55
N VAL A 139 -14.81 -26.55 -18.92
CA VAL A 139 -14.02 -25.31 -18.87
C VAL A 139 -12.70 -25.55 -18.15
N ARG A 140 -12.69 -26.26 -17.01
CA ARG A 140 -11.46 -26.61 -16.29
C ARG A 140 -10.53 -27.52 -17.10
N ALA A 141 -11.08 -28.50 -17.80
CA ALA A 141 -10.30 -29.38 -18.65
C ALA A 141 -9.64 -28.59 -19.80
N ASN A 142 -10.43 -27.77 -20.50
CA ASN A 142 -9.96 -26.95 -21.61
C ASN A 142 -8.93 -25.90 -21.16
N SER A 143 -9.17 -25.20 -20.05
CA SER A 143 -8.20 -24.24 -19.49
C SER A 143 -6.90 -24.93 -19.09
N SER A 144 -6.97 -26.12 -18.51
CA SER A 144 -5.77 -26.89 -18.13
C SER A 144 -4.95 -27.36 -19.33
N LEU A 145 -5.60 -27.67 -20.45
CA LEU A 145 -4.96 -28.07 -21.70
C LEU A 145 -4.30 -26.87 -22.37
N LYS A 146 -5.03 -25.77 -22.55
CA LYS A 146 -4.48 -24.51 -23.08
C LYS A 146 -3.33 -23.98 -22.23
N PHE A 147 -3.40 -24.13 -20.91
CA PHE A 147 -2.31 -23.73 -20.02
C PHE A 147 -1.05 -24.59 -20.25
N ARG A 148 -1.22 -25.90 -20.50
CA ARG A 148 -0.11 -26.79 -20.83
C ARG A 148 0.54 -26.41 -22.17
N GLU A 149 -0.28 -26.10 -23.17
CA GLU A 149 0.19 -25.61 -24.47
C GLU A 149 0.94 -24.29 -24.32
N LEU A 150 0.44 -23.37 -23.48
CA LEU A 150 1.11 -22.12 -23.16
C LEU A 150 2.49 -22.35 -22.51
N CYS A 151 2.59 -23.27 -21.55
CA CYS A 151 3.88 -23.64 -20.95
C CYS A 151 4.86 -24.21 -21.98
N GLN A 152 4.37 -24.99 -22.95
CA GLN A 152 5.18 -25.52 -24.05
C GLN A 152 5.65 -24.42 -25.01
N TRP A 153 4.77 -23.49 -25.38
CA TRP A 153 5.09 -22.36 -26.26
C TRP A 153 6.15 -21.43 -25.68
N PHE A 154 6.13 -21.24 -24.36
CA PHE A 154 7.14 -20.43 -23.67
C PHE A 154 8.40 -21.22 -23.29
N ALA A 155 8.49 -22.51 -23.64
CA ALA A 155 9.65 -23.38 -23.45
C ALA A 155 10.29 -23.24 -22.06
N ILE A 156 9.46 -23.31 -21.01
CA ILE A 156 9.93 -23.10 -19.63
C ILE A 156 10.72 -24.32 -19.18
N THR A 157 12.02 -24.13 -18.94
CA THR A 157 12.94 -25.22 -18.55
C THR A 157 13.77 -24.85 -17.33
N GLU A 158 14.12 -25.86 -16.55
CA GLU A 158 15.07 -25.78 -15.45
C GLU A 158 16.46 -26.12 -15.98
N SER A 159 17.37 -25.15 -15.95
CA SER A 159 18.79 -25.32 -16.27
C SER A 159 19.56 -25.68 -15.01
N ARG A 160 20.26 -26.82 -15.03
CA ARG A 160 21.08 -27.28 -13.91
C ARG A 160 22.47 -26.65 -13.87
N ASP A 161 22.84 -25.93 -14.93
CA ASP A 161 24.21 -25.48 -15.14
C ASP A 161 24.51 -24.11 -14.51
N ASN A 162 23.48 -23.29 -14.26
CA ASN A 162 23.66 -21.94 -13.73
C ASN A 162 22.94 -21.75 -12.38
N LYS A 163 23.70 -21.73 -11.28
CA LYS A 163 23.16 -21.60 -9.91
C LYS A 163 22.50 -20.25 -9.63
N HIS A 164 22.87 -19.20 -10.38
CA HIS A 164 22.32 -17.85 -10.21
C HIS A 164 21.00 -17.65 -10.97
N PHE A 165 20.79 -18.41 -12.06
CA PHE A 165 19.59 -18.35 -12.91
C PHE A 165 19.15 -19.77 -13.30
N PRO A 166 18.51 -20.50 -12.39
CA PRO A 166 18.17 -21.92 -12.60
C PRO A 166 17.00 -22.13 -13.58
N TYR A 167 16.24 -21.09 -13.94
CA TYR A 167 15.07 -21.21 -14.80
C TYR A 167 15.20 -20.35 -16.05
N SER A 168 14.66 -20.83 -17.18
CA SER A 168 14.64 -20.10 -18.44
C SER A 168 13.24 -20.04 -19.05
N ILE A 169 12.93 -18.93 -19.71
CA ILE A 169 11.71 -18.70 -20.50
C ILE A 169 12.12 -18.34 -21.92
N ARG A 170 11.59 -19.04 -22.92
CA ARG A 170 11.97 -18.87 -24.35
C ARG A 170 13.50 -18.86 -24.54
N PHE A 171 14.22 -19.74 -23.85
CA PHE A 171 15.69 -19.86 -23.88
C PHE A 171 16.45 -18.66 -23.29
N ILE A 172 15.77 -17.73 -22.62
CA ILE A 172 16.37 -16.60 -21.91
C ILE A 172 16.29 -16.88 -20.39
N PRO A 173 17.34 -16.62 -19.60
CA PRO A 173 17.28 -16.80 -18.14
C PRO A 173 16.18 -15.93 -17.52
N MET A 174 15.37 -16.51 -16.63
CA MET A 174 14.32 -15.81 -15.89
C MET A 174 14.94 -14.83 -14.87
N CYS A 175 14.26 -13.71 -14.64
CA CYS A 175 14.77 -12.70 -13.70
C CYS A 175 14.56 -13.10 -12.23
N ASN A 176 15.64 -13.01 -11.45
CA ASN A 176 15.63 -13.11 -9.99
C ASN A 176 15.64 -11.70 -9.36
N ILE A 177 14.82 -11.44 -8.33
CA ILE A 177 14.78 -10.15 -7.59
C ILE A 177 16.17 -9.73 -7.10
N ARG A 178 17.02 -10.69 -6.72
CA ARG A 178 18.34 -10.42 -6.11
C ARG A 178 19.40 -10.02 -7.13
N HIS A 179 19.32 -10.53 -8.36
CA HIS A 179 20.38 -10.42 -9.37
C HIS A 179 19.89 -9.87 -10.72
N TRP A 180 18.69 -9.28 -10.81
CA TRP A 180 18.13 -8.82 -12.10
C TRP A 180 18.97 -7.71 -12.76
N HIS A 181 19.75 -6.95 -12.00
CA HIS A 181 20.68 -5.94 -12.52
C HIS A 181 21.90 -6.53 -13.24
N GLU A 182 22.24 -7.79 -12.97
CA GLU A 182 23.48 -8.41 -13.45
C GLU A 182 23.38 -8.91 -14.90
N THR A 183 22.15 -9.04 -15.42
CA THR A 183 21.93 -9.58 -16.77
C THR A 183 21.39 -8.51 -17.70
N GLU A 184 22.07 -8.28 -18.83
CA GLU A 184 21.62 -7.34 -19.87
C GLU A 184 20.26 -7.74 -20.49
N THR A 185 19.93 -9.04 -20.47
CA THR A 185 18.65 -9.57 -20.96
C THR A 185 17.50 -9.49 -19.94
N SER A 186 17.73 -8.89 -18.76
CA SER A 186 16.75 -8.90 -17.67
C SER A 186 15.43 -8.20 -18.03
N ARG A 187 15.49 -7.10 -18.79
CA ARG A 187 14.28 -6.38 -19.25
C ARG A 187 13.44 -7.22 -20.21
N HIS A 188 14.09 -7.92 -21.14
CA HIS A 188 13.41 -8.80 -22.10
C HIS A 188 12.83 -10.04 -21.41
N SER A 189 13.54 -10.58 -20.43
CA SER A 189 13.06 -11.67 -19.58
C SER A 189 11.83 -11.25 -18.78
N LEU A 190 11.83 -10.07 -18.14
CA LEU A 190 10.66 -9.52 -17.45
C LEU A 190 9.46 -9.32 -18.39
N GLN A 191 9.70 -8.84 -19.61
CA GLN A 191 8.64 -8.70 -20.61
C GLN A 191 8.00 -10.05 -20.93
N HIS A 192 8.79 -11.08 -21.20
CA HIS A 192 8.25 -12.41 -21.51
C HIS A 192 7.57 -13.08 -20.31
N MET A 193 8.08 -12.86 -19.09
CA MET A 193 7.42 -13.32 -17.86
C MET A 193 6.06 -12.62 -17.68
N TRP A 194 5.99 -11.31 -17.97
CA TRP A 194 4.75 -10.55 -17.92
C TRP A 194 3.73 -11.02 -18.97
N GLU A 195 4.16 -11.15 -20.22
CA GLU A 195 3.34 -11.68 -21.32
C GLU A 195 2.79 -13.07 -20.95
N PHE A 196 3.63 -13.94 -20.40
CA PHE A 196 3.21 -15.26 -19.95
C PHE A 196 2.15 -15.17 -18.85
N VAL A 197 2.36 -14.35 -17.81
CA VAL A 197 1.41 -14.23 -16.68
C VAL A 197 0.08 -13.61 -17.13
N ALA A 198 0.12 -12.62 -18.04
CA ALA A 198 -1.09 -12.03 -18.61
C ALA A 198 -1.90 -13.06 -19.42
N LEU A 199 -1.23 -13.84 -20.27
CA LEU A 199 -1.86 -14.93 -21.04
C LEU A 199 -2.36 -16.05 -20.11
N ALA A 200 -1.60 -16.39 -19.08
CA ALA A 200 -1.99 -17.39 -18.08
C ALA A 200 -3.26 -16.96 -17.35
N GLY A 201 -3.40 -15.69 -16.99
CA GLY A 201 -4.63 -15.14 -16.41
C GLY A 201 -5.85 -15.33 -17.30
N GLN A 202 -5.71 -15.01 -18.59
CA GLN A 202 -6.77 -15.17 -19.57
C GLN A 202 -7.14 -16.64 -19.78
N VAL A 203 -6.15 -17.53 -19.90
CA VAL A 203 -6.37 -18.97 -20.10
C VAL A 203 -7.02 -19.62 -18.87
N LEU A 204 -6.62 -19.21 -17.67
CA LEU A 204 -7.13 -19.74 -16.41
C LEU A 204 -8.41 -19.03 -15.94
N LEU A 205 -8.90 -18.02 -16.68
CA LEU A 205 -10.07 -17.21 -16.35
C LEU A 205 -9.98 -16.59 -14.94
N VAL A 206 -8.79 -16.07 -14.60
CA VAL A 206 -8.53 -15.37 -13.35
C VAL A 206 -8.43 -13.87 -13.63
N ASP A 207 -9.25 -13.06 -12.96
CA ASP A 207 -9.17 -11.60 -13.05
C ASP A 207 -7.89 -11.11 -12.39
N ILE A 208 -6.96 -10.64 -13.21
CA ILE A 208 -5.67 -10.10 -12.78
C ILE A 208 -5.80 -8.58 -12.57
N PRO A 209 -5.35 -8.01 -11.43
CA PRO A 209 -5.52 -6.59 -11.12
C PRO A 209 -4.63 -5.66 -11.96
N TYR A 210 -3.48 -6.14 -12.43
CA TYR A 210 -2.56 -5.34 -13.25
C TYR A 210 -2.42 -5.96 -14.65
N THR A 211 -3.04 -5.32 -15.64
CA THR A 211 -3.07 -5.76 -17.05
C THR A 211 -2.29 -4.87 -18.00
N SER A 212 -1.71 -3.77 -17.51
CA SER A 212 -0.92 -2.84 -18.33
C SER A 212 0.24 -3.59 -18.99
N PRO A 213 0.44 -3.50 -20.32
CA PRO A 213 1.60 -4.08 -20.97
C PRO A 213 2.87 -3.42 -20.41
N TYR A 214 3.84 -4.22 -19.99
CA TYR A 214 5.13 -3.73 -19.51
C TYR A 214 5.84 -2.99 -20.64
N ASN A 215 6.20 -1.73 -20.40
CA ASN A 215 7.04 -0.96 -21.31
C ASN A 215 8.48 -0.87 -20.75
N PRO A 216 9.45 -1.59 -21.35
CA PRO A 216 10.82 -1.69 -20.84
C PRO A 216 11.60 -0.36 -20.82
N HIS A 217 11.07 0.68 -21.45
CA HIS A 217 11.71 2.01 -21.53
C HIS A 217 11.12 3.06 -20.59
N SER A 218 9.86 2.92 -20.15
CA SER A 218 9.20 3.88 -19.26
C SER A 218 9.00 3.38 -17.83
N ASP A 219 8.90 2.06 -17.65
CA ASP A 219 8.42 1.52 -16.39
C ASP A 219 9.57 1.17 -15.47
N ASP A 220 9.46 1.60 -14.21
CA ASP A 220 10.40 1.16 -13.18
C ASP A 220 10.33 -0.37 -13.05
N PRO A 221 11.43 -1.10 -13.30
CA PRO A 221 11.45 -2.56 -13.21
C PRO A 221 11.03 -3.06 -11.82
N LYS A 222 11.24 -2.28 -10.75
CA LYS A 222 10.84 -2.64 -9.38
C LYS A 222 9.32 -2.67 -9.20
N VAL A 223 8.64 -1.69 -9.78
CA VAL A 223 7.18 -1.59 -9.81
C VAL A 223 6.61 -2.75 -10.63
N THR A 224 7.24 -3.06 -11.77
CA THR A 224 6.86 -4.17 -12.64
C THR A 224 7.00 -5.53 -11.96
N ILE A 225 8.13 -5.78 -11.29
CA ILE A 225 8.37 -7.00 -10.51
C ILE A 225 7.32 -7.13 -9.40
N SER A 226 7.02 -6.02 -8.71
CA SER A 226 6.00 -6.00 -7.65
C SER A 226 4.61 -6.36 -8.18
N HIS A 227 4.22 -5.80 -9.33
CA HIS A 227 2.96 -6.15 -9.99
C HIS A 227 2.95 -7.61 -10.46
N LEU A 228 4.06 -8.11 -11.01
CA LEU A 228 4.20 -9.48 -11.49
C LEU A 228 4.02 -10.48 -10.34
N ILE A 229 4.66 -10.23 -9.19
CA ILE A 229 4.52 -11.05 -7.98
C ILE A 229 3.05 -11.08 -7.53
N ILE A 230 2.37 -9.94 -7.48
CA ILE A 230 0.96 -9.88 -7.09
C ILE A 230 0.09 -10.71 -8.04
N ASN A 231 0.30 -10.55 -9.35
CA ASN A 231 -0.44 -11.28 -10.37
C ASN A 231 -0.21 -12.80 -10.24
N MET A 232 1.04 -13.24 -10.09
CA MET A 232 1.38 -14.66 -9.91
C MET A 232 0.79 -15.24 -8.62
N LEU A 233 0.90 -14.54 -7.49
CA LEU A 233 0.34 -14.99 -6.21
C LEU A 233 -1.18 -15.06 -6.24
N LEU A 234 -1.85 -14.16 -6.97
CA LEU A 234 -3.29 -14.22 -7.16
C LEU A 234 -3.70 -15.45 -7.98
N ILE A 235 -2.97 -15.76 -9.05
CA ILE A 235 -3.20 -16.98 -9.83
C ILE A 235 -2.96 -18.23 -8.95
N LEU A 236 -1.87 -18.25 -8.18
CA LEU A 236 -1.53 -19.38 -7.29
C LEU A 236 -2.56 -19.62 -6.18
N THR A 237 -3.09 -18.55 -5.58
CA THR A 237 -4.16 -18.65 -4.57
C THR A 237 -5.47 -19.16 -5.18
N LYS A 238 -5.83 -18.71 -6.38
CA LYS A 238 -7.00 -19.21 -7.12
C LYS A 238 -6.86 -20.68 -7.54
N LEU A 239 -5.64 -21.11 -7.86
CA LEU A 239 -5.32 -22.52 -8.14
C LEU A 239 -5.16 -23.38 -6.87
N LYS A 240 -5.31 -22.79 -5.67
CA LYS A 240 -5.10 -23.45 -4.36
C LYS A 240 -3.70 -24.04 -4.18
N LEU A 241 -2.70 -23.54 -4.90
CA LEU A 241 -1.30 -23.99 -4.82
C LEU A 241 -0.54 -23.31 -3.67
N VAL A 242 -1.15 -22.29 -3.06
CA VAL A 242 -0.63 -21.49 -1.95
C VAL A 242 -1.74 -21.27 -0.91
N SER A 243 -1.38 -21.21 0.37
CA SER A 243 -2.31 -20.93 1.48
C SER A 243 -2.91 -19.52 1.38
N ASP A 244 -4.21 -19.38 1.67
CA ASP A 244 -4.90 -18.07 1.69
C ASP A 244 -5.10 -17.57 3.14
N PRO A 245 -4.51 -16.42 3.55
CA PRO A 245 -3.55 -15.59 2.82
C PRO A 245 -2.10 -16.10 2.97
N PRO A 246 -1.23 -15.87 1.97
CA PRO A 246 0.17 -16.30 2.05
C PRO A 246 1.01 -15.39 2.95
N GLU A 247 1.91 -15.97 3.74
CA GLU A 247 2.96 -15.19 4.39
C GLU A 247 4.04 -14.80 3.38
N LEU A 248 3.93 -13.58 2.88
CA LEU A 248 4.76 -13.04 1.79
C LEU A 248 6.26 -13.02 2.12
N ASN A 249 6.63 -12.81 3.38
CA ASN A 249 8.03 -12.75 3.82
C ASN A 249 8.72 -14.11 3.77
N SER A 250 8.05 -15.18 4.22
CA SER A 250 8.61 -16.53 4.18
C SER A 250 8.61 -17.11 2.77
N LEU A 251 7.65 -16.70 1.93
CA LEU A 251 7.59 -17.11 0.54
C LEU A 251 8.70 -16.46 -0.31
N LEU A 252 8.86 -15.13 -0.25
CA LEU A 252 9.89 -14.42 -1.03
C LEU A 252 11.31 -14.61 -0.49
N SER A 253 11.48 -15.01 0.77
CA SER A 253 12.80 -15.39 1.29
C SER A 253 13.25 -16.77 0.80
N THR A 254 12.30 -17.68 0.58
CA THR A 254 12.55 -19.08 0.19
C THR A 254 12.47 -19.29 -1.32
N TYR A 255 11.62 -18.56 -2.03
CA TYR A 255 11.40 -18.66 -3.47
C TYR A 255 11.49 -17.27 -4.11
N ASP A 256 12.44 -17.09 -5.03
CA ASP A 256 12.52 -15.89 -5.86
C ASP A 256 11.47 -15.94 -7.00
N VAL A 257 11.31 -14.86 -7.77
CA VAL A 257 10.26 -14.68 -8.80
C VAL A 257 10.30 -15.76 -9.89
N ASP A 258 11.50 -16.15 -10.29
CA ASP A 258 11.77 -17.23 -11.23
C ASP A 258 11.25 -18.59 -10.71
N SER A 259 11.50 -18.87 -9.43
CA SER A 259 11.09 -20.09 -8.73
C SER A 259 9.56 -20.15 -8.54
N ILE A 260 8.93 -19.00 -8.25
CA ILE A 260 7.47 -18.87 -8.17
C ILE A 260 6.83 -19.13 -9.53
N LEU A 261 7.41 -18.57 -10.60
CA LEU A 261 6.92 -18.76 -11.97
C LEU A 261 7.07 -20.21 -12.42
N TYR A 262 8.21 -20.85 -12.13
CA TYR A 262 8.40 -22.27 -12.43
C TYR A 262 7.42 -23.15 -11.64
N SER A 263 7.16 -22.84 -10.36
CA SER A 263 6.20 -23.58 -9.53
C SER A 263 4.77 -23.46 -10.03
N LEU A 264 4.40 -22.30 -10.59
CA LEU A 264 3.13 -22.11 -11.29
C LEU A 264 3.01 -23.04 -12.51
N CYS A 265 4.09 -23.17 -13.30
CA CYS A 265 4.10 -24.00 -14.51
C CYS A 265 4.10 -25.50 -14.21
N SER A 266 4.88 -25.90 -13.21
CA SER A 266 5.01 -27.29 -12.74
C SER A 266 3.86 -27.72 -11.81
N LYS A 267 2.93 -26.81 -11.49
CA LYS A 267 1.82 -27.00 -10.53
C LYS A 267 2.27 -27.56 -9.18
N GLN A 268 3.47 -27.16 -8.73
CA GLN A 268 4.00 -27.59 -7.45
C GLN A 268 3.41 -26.73 -6.33
N CYS A 269 2.96 -27.36 -5.25
CA CYS A 269 2.47 -26.64 -4.08
C CYS A 269 3.64 -25.95 -3.38
N LEU A 270 3.61 -24.63 -3.33
CA LEU A 270 4.59 -23.83 -2.59
C LEU A 270 4.28 -23.96 -1.10
N ARG A 271 5.22 -24.55 -0.34
CA ARG A 271 5.12 -24.63 1.11
C ARG A 271 5.38 -23.25 1.73
N GLY A 272 4.34 -22.45 1.86
CA GLY A 272 4.34 -21.19 2.63
C GLY A 272 3.48 -21.32 3.88
N ALA A 273 3.92 -20.71 4.99
CA ALA A 273 3.10 -20.61 6.19
C ALA A 273 1.86 -19.72 5.93
N LYS A 274 0.80 -19.93 6.69
CA LYS A 274 -0.40 -19.07 6.64
C LYS A 274 -0.03 -17.69 7.17
N GLY A 275 -0.13 -16.68 6.31
CA GLY A 275 0.05 -15.29 6.69
C GLY A 275 -1.17 -14.74 7.41
N SER A 276 -1.02 -13.57 8.04
CA SER A 276 -2.10 -12.87 8.72
C SER A 276 -2.60 -11.63 7.97
N LEU A 277 -1.93 -11.21 6.89
CA LEU A 277 -2.21 -9.96 6.17
C LEU A 277 -2.66 -10.20 4.71
N PRO A 278 -3.65 -9.43 4.22
CA PRO A 278 -4.08 -9.50 2.83
C PRO A 278 -2.99 -8.97 1.89
N LEU A 279 -2.94 -9.54 0.69
CA LEU A 279 -1.99 -9.16 -0.36
C LEU A 279 -2.23 -7.68 -0.76
N SER A 280 -1.28 -6.81 -0.46
CA SER A 280 -1.35 -5.38 -0.81
C SER A 280 -0.12 -4.97 -1.61
N TYR A 281 -0.32 -4.11 -2.61
CA TYR A 281 0.79 -3.54 -3.37
C TYR A 281 1.85 -2.90 -2.46
N ARG A 282 1.42 -2.20 -1.41
CA ARG A 282 2.34 -1.52 -0.47
C ARG A 282 3.21 -2.49 0.31
N THR A 283 2.74 -3.70 0.61
CA THR A 283 3.53 -4.70 1.35
C THR A 283 4.51 -5.40 0.41
N VAL A 284 4.07 -5.79 -0.79
CA VAL A 284 4.93 -6.42 -1.81
C VAL A 284 6.04 -5.47 -2.27
N HIS A 285 5.70 -4.23 -2.61
CA HIS A 285 6.68 -3.24 -3.07
C HIS A 285 7.75 -2.92 -2.02
N LYS A 286 7.36 -2.82 -0.74
CA LYS A 286 8.33 -2.64 0.36
C LYS A 286 9.27 -3.83 0.51
N LEU A 287 8.79 -5.06 0.30
CA LEU A 287 9.62 -6.26 0.39
C LEU A 287 10.59 -6.38 -0.78
N VAL A 288 10.14 -6.07 -2.00
CA VAL A 288 11.01 -6.00 -3.18
C VAL A 288 12.14 -5.00 -2.96
N LEU A 289 11.84 -3.82 -2.41
CA LEU A 289 12.86 -2.83 -2.06
C LEU A 289 13.81 -3.33 -0.95
N ASN A 290 13.31 -4.01 0.07
CA ASN A 290 14.13 -4.49 1.19
C ASN A 290 15.07 -5.64 0.80
N ILE A 291 14.63 -6.54 -0.09
CA ILE A 291 15.42 -7.70 -0.55
C ILE A 291 16.62 -7.23 -1.38
N GLU A 292 16.46 -6.18 -2.18
CA GLU A 292 17.54 -5.55 -2.95
C GLU A 292 18.56 -4.83 -2.03
N HIS A 293 18.09 -4.13 -1.00
CA HIS A 293 18.99 -3.50 -0.02
C HIS A 293 19.78 -4.51 0.81
N ALA A 294 19.23 -5.70 1.07
CA ALA A 294 19.95 -6.80 1.72
C ALA A 294 21.00 -7.47 0.80
N SER A 295 20.94 -7.21 -0.51
CA SER A 295 21.89 -7.70 -1.53
C SER A 295 22.88 -6.63 -2.02
N GLY A 296 23.02 -5.51 -1.29
CA GLY A 296 24.08 -4.51 -1.51
C GLY A 296 25.50 -5.07 -1.31
N PRO A 297 26.52 -4.42 -1.89
CA PRO A 297 27.78 -5.05 -2.28
C PRO A 297 28.55 -5.58 -1.08
N ILE A 298 28.94 -6.85 -1.14
CA ILE A 298 30.00 -7.40 -0.30
C ILE A 298 31.24 -6.55 -0.60
N THR A 299 31.57 -5.62 0.29
CA THR A 299 32.92 -5.08 0.40
C THR A 299 33.85 -6.26 0.51
N SER A 300 34.66 -6.45 -0.53
CA SER A 300 35.78 -7.39 -0.57
C SER A 300 36.51 -7.38 0.78
N PRO A 301 36.64 -8.53 1.48
CA PRO A 301 37.66 -8.62 2.51
C PRO A 301 39.00 -8.47 1.80
N GLN A 302 39.74 -7.43 2.19
CA GLN A 302 41.11 -7.21 1.79
C GLN A 302 41.89 -8.51 1.95
N SER A 303 42.46 -8.96 0.83
CA SER A 303 43.55 -9.91 0.82
C SER A 303 44.75 -9.26 1.53
N SER A 304 45.03 -9.69 2.76
CA SER A 304 46.38 -9.65 3.30
C SER A 304 46.64 -10.98 4.02
N THR A 305 47.27 -11.88 3.27
CA THR A 305 48.46 -12.64 3.69
C THR A 305 48.61 -12.88 5.20
N ASP A 306 48.34 -14.11 5.63
CA ASP A 306 49.35 -14.97 6.29
C ASP A 306 48.71 -16.26 6.79
N ALA A 307 48.95 -17.36 6.06
CA ALA A 307 49.20 -18.68 6.63
C ALA A 307 49.54 -19.65 5.50
N LYS A 308 50.84 -19.88 5.35
CA LYS A 308 51.45 -20.90 4.50
C LYS A 308 50.92 -22.30 4.84
N ALA A 309 50.77 -23.08 3.79
CA ALA A 309 51.13 -24.50 3.69
C ALA A 309 50.53 -25.50 4.71
N ASN A 310 49.64 -26.37 4.22
CA ASN A 310 50.01 -27.77 4.03
C ASN A 310 48.94 -28.50 3.21
N TRP A 311 49.26 -28.72 1.95
CA TRP A 311 48.73 -29.87 1.20
C TRP A 311 49.49 -31.10 1.69
N THR A 312 48.78 -32.15 2.08
CA THR A 312 48.91 -33.53 1.60
C THR A 312 48.56 -34.59 2.65
N LEU A 313 47.91 -35.64 2.14
CA LEU A 313 47.86 -37.04 2.60
C LEU A 313 46.86 -37.42 3.69
N LEU A 314 45.93 -38.30 3.28
CA LEU A 314 45.52 -39.61 3.85
C LEU A 314 44.03 -39.80 3.49
N LYS A 315 43.62 -40.74 2.61
CA LYS A 315 43.63 -42.21 2.81
C LYS A 315 43.34 -42.63 4.24
#